data_AF-A0A915MJ85-F1
#
_entry.id   AF-A0A915MJ85-F1
#
_cell.length_a   1.000
_cell.length_b   1.000
_cell.length_c   1.000
_cell.angle_alpha   90.00
_cell.angle_beta   90.00
_cell.angle_gamma   90.00
#
_symmetry.space_group_name_H-M   'P 1'
#
loop_
_entity.id
_entity.type
_entity.pdbx_description
1 polymer ?
#
loop_
_entity_poly.entity_id
_entity_poly.type
_entity_poly.pdbx_seq_one_letter_code
_entity_poly.pdbx_strand_id
1 'polypeptide(L)'
;MPEILKKYHLDPWLFVSNWSRPNKRPQWPVWYWGLFQKLLHANTPLEELEADSVKLMCRELPRLFGLCYGPYPLMFVTDLGWGYIVPKKNFVSSSLPETQLIKIADESVHMPIRSIYKQIISNKKSLNQLISEPLKSAVLHFGDFFSFYRLPHPSGQPHLNVGTPFSKKMKINFENFEEDAIHPTRFVDILKRFLDSRSVTRFWGNYRARYKEQLPVWFDENSENGAIVPSVIPAGTVTRRAVHKLWLTSANAKEGIIGSDLKSMIQCSNGYSLVGADVDSQEQWIAALFGDSLHPSKRAGSTAFSAMLLAGNKAEKTDLHSVVAKTVGISRDHAK
;
A
#
# COMPACT_ATOMS: atom_id res chain seq x y z
N MET A 1 22.12 -21.87 -16.10
CA MET A 1 21.73 -20.58 -15.55
C MET A 1 22.41 -19.53 -16.40
N PRO A 2 21.67 -18.55 -16.96
CA PRO A 2 22.27 -17.44 -17.68
C PRO A 2 23.35 -16.78 -16.82
N GLU A 3 24.50 -16.45 -17.40
CA GLU A 3 25.64 -15.91 -16.64
C GLU A 3 25.26 -14.67 -15.85
N ILE A 4 24.32 -13.88 -16.38
CA ILE A 4 23.80 -12.68 -15.74
C ILE A 4 23.19 -12.93 -14.36
N LEU A 5 22.68 -14.13 -14.09
CA LEU A 5 22.06 -14.48 -12.80
C LEU A 5 23.06 -15.07 -11.80
N LYS A 6 24.18 -15.66 -12.27
CA LYS A 6 25.17 -16.31 -11.38
C LYS A 6 25.73 -15.34 -10.34
N LYS A 7 25.92 -14.07 -10.70
CA LYS A 7 26.44 -13.04 -9.80
C LYS A 7 25.52 -12.71 -8.61
N TYR A 8 24.24 -13.08 -8.69
CA TYR A 8 23.26 -12.77 -7.65
C TYR A 8 23.02 -13.91 -6.64
N HIS A 9 23.76 -15.03 -6.74
CA HIS A 9 23.62 -16.12 -5.79
C HIS A 9 24.01 -15.70 -4.35
N LEU A 10 24.97 -14.79 -4.21
CA LEU A 10 25.42 -14.21 -2.92
C LEU A 10 24.90 -12.79 -2.70
N ASP A 11 23.78 -12.47 -3.33
CA ASP A 11 23.11 -11.19 -3.20
C ASP A 11 22.52 -11.01 -1.78
N PRO A 12 22.63 -9.82 -1.16
CA PRO A 12 22.13 -9.59 0.20
C PRO A 12 20.62 -9.83 0.38
N TRP A 13 19.84 -9.86 -0.70
CA TRP A 13 18.39 -10.09 -0.65
C TRP A 13 17.96 -11.39 -1.33
N LEU A 14 18.57 -11.75 -2.47
CA LEU A 14 18.16 -12.94 -3.23
C LEU A 14 18.74 -14.26 -2.72
N PHE A 15 19.67 -14.26 -1.75
CA PHE A 15 20.25 -15.51 -1.23
C PHE A 15 19.20 -16.47 -0.62
N VAL A 16 18.09 -15.93 -0.10
CA VAL A 16 16.95 -16.69 0.45
C VAL A 16 15.95 -17.15 -0.61
N SER A 17 16.13 -16.75 -1.87
CA SER A 17 15.26 -17.17 -2.98
C SER A 17 15.58 -18.61 -3.38
N ASN A 18 14.58 -19.33 -3.91
CA ASN A 18 14.80 -20.72 -4.32
C ASN A 18 15.56 -20.79 -5.66
N TRP A 19 16.87 -21.01 -5.57
CA TRP A 19 17.79 -21.11 -6.71
C TRP A 19 17.82 -22.50 -7.38
N SER A 20 17.05 -23.47 -6.87
CA SER A 20 16.97 -24.80 -7.48
C SER A 20 16.43 -24.73 -8.91
N ARG A 21 16.83 -25.70 -9.74
CA ARG A 21 16.45 -25.79 -11.15
C ARG A 21 15.82 -27.15 -11.40
N PRO A 22 14.50 -27.22 -11.62
CA PRO A 22 13.84 -28.48 -11.91
C PRO A 22 14.36 -29.10 -13.20
N ASN A 23 14.52 -30.43 -13.21
CA ASN A 23 15.03 -31.16 -14.39
C ASN A 23 14.19 -30.91 -15.66
N LYS A 24 12.86 -30.77 -15.51
CA LYS A 24 11.96 -30.49 -16.63
C LYS A 24 12.10 -29.08 -17.21
N ARG A 25 12.66 -28.12 -16.45
CA ARG A 25 12.75 -26.70 -16.81
C ARG A 25 14.02 -26.06 -16.23
N PRO A 26 15.21 -26.46 -16.72
CA PRO A 26 16.50 -26.09 -16.12
C PRO A 26 16.97 -24.68 -16.50
N GLN A 27 16.20 -23.95 -17.32
CA GLN A 27 16.58 -22.64 -17.86
C GLN A 27 16.70 -21.59 -16.74
N TRP A 28 15.66 -21.49 -15.91
CA TRP A 28 15.55 -20.49 -14.85
C TRP A 28 15.41 -21.15 -13.46
N PRO A 29 15.89 -20.48 -12.38
CA PRO A 29 15.63 -20.90 -11.02
C PRO A 29 14.14 -20.77 -10.65
N VAL A 30 13.68 -21.54 -9.67
CA VAL A 30 12.26 -21.56 -9.22
C VAL A 30 11.72 -20.17 -8.91
N TRP A 31 12.50 -19.31 -8.24
CA TRP A 31 12.04 -17.96 -7.90
C TRP A 31 11.72 -17.10 -9.13
N TYR A 32 12.48 -17.26 -10.23
CA TYR A 32 12.29 -16.48 -11.45
C TYR A 32 11.00 -16.87 -12.16
N TRP A 33 10.73 -18.18 -12.28
CA TRP A 33 9.42 -18.67 -12.75
C TRP A 33 8.26 -18.15 -11.89
N GLY A 34 8.51 -18.00 -10.58
CA GLY A 34 7.57 -17.47 -9.61
C GLY A 34 7.18 -16.00 -9.82
N LEU A 35 7.89 -15.26 -10.67
CA LEU A 35 7.55 -13.87 -11.03
C LEU A 35 6.34 -13.77 -11.97
N PHE A 36 5.95 -14.84 -12.64
CA PHE A 36 4.95 -14.80 -13.70
C PHE A 36 3.63 -15.47 -13.30
N GLN A 37 2.52 -15.02 -13.88
CA GLN A 37 1.20 -15.67 -13.71
C GLN A 37 1.18 -17.06 -14.33
N LYS A 38 1.68 -17.17 -15.56
CA LYS A 38 1.85 -18.44 -16.28
C LYS A 38 3.34 -18.71 -16.45
N LEU A 39 3.74 -19.96 -16.29
CA LEU A 39 5.15 -20.34 -16.38
C LEU A 39 5.74 -20.05 -17.77
N LEU A 40 4.95 -20.14 -18.84
CA LEU A 40 5.43 -19.90 -20.20
C LEU A 40 5.98 -18.46 -20.39
N HIS A 41 5.44 -17.49 -19.66
CA HIS A 41 5.82 -16.08 -19.77
C HIS A 41 7.28 -15.84 -19.37
N ALA A 42 7.90 -16.72 -18.59
CA ALA A 42 9.31 -16.54 -18.22
C ALA A 42 10.28 -16.73 -19.39
N ASN A 43 9.81 -17.29 -20.51
CA ASN A 43 10.57 -17.39 -21.75
C ASN A 43 10.06 -16.43 -22.84
N THR A 44 9.00 -15.68 -22.56
CA THR A 44 8.41 -14.75 -23.52
C THR A 44 9.27 -13.48 -23.60
N PRO A 45 9.57 -12.96 -24.81
CA PRO A 45 10.26 -11.69 -24.99
C PRO A 45 9.56 -10.54 -24.24
N LEU A 46 10.32 -9.54 -23.80
CA LEU A 46 9.77 -8.45 -22.99
C LEU A 46 8.69 -7.65 -23.74
N GLU A 47 8.84 -7.54 -25.06
CA GLU A 47 7.94 -6.82 -25.97
C GLU A 47 6.57 -7.50 -26.09
N GLU A 48 6.49 -8.79 -25.81
CA GLU A 48 5.27 -9.60 -25.87
C GLU A 48 4.61 -9.77 -24.49
N LEU A 49 5.25 -9.30 -23.41
CA LEU A 49 4.70 -9.41 -22.07
C LEU A 49 3.65 -8.33 -21.81
N GLU A 50 2.47 -8.77 -21.36
CA GLU A 50 1.40 -7.88 -20.93
C GLU A 50 1.42 -7.63 -19.41
N ALA A 51 0.68 -6.62 -18.95
CA ALA A 51 0.60 -6.28 -17.53
C ALA A 51 0.07 -7.43 -16.65
N ASP A 52 -0.77 -8.31 -17.19
CA ASP A 52 -1.30 -9.48 -16.50
C ASP A 52 -0.33 -10.68 -16.54
N SER A 53 0.80 -10.56 -17.23
CA SER A 53 1.77 -11.65 -17.37
C SER A 53 2.62 -11.83 -16.10
N VAL A 54 2.76 -10.78 -15.29
CA VAL A 54 3.66 -10.68 -14.13
C VAL A 54 2.90 -10.60 -12.81
N LYS A 55 3.43 -11.24 -11.77
CA LYS A 55 2.93 -11.20 -10.40
C LYS A 55 3.48 -9.97 -9.66
N LEU A 56 2.67 -8.92 -9.57
CA LEU A 56 3.04 -7.67 -8.90
C LEU A 56 3.07 -7.76 -7.36
N MET A 57 2.57 -8.87 -6.79
CA MET A 57 2.49 -9.09 -5.33
C MET A 57 3.30 -10.31 -4.88
N CYS A 58 4.44 -10.56 -5.52
CA CYS A 58 5.33 -11.66 -5.13
C CYS A 58 6.37 -11.21 -4.09
N ARG A 59 6.91 -12.19 -3.34
CA ARG A 59 7.95 -11.96 -2.31
C ARG A 59 9.31 -11.59 -2.89
N GLU A 60 9.54 -11.89 -4.17
CA GLU A 60 10.79 -11.56 -4.86
C GLU A 60 10.87 -10.08 -5.23
N LEU A 61 9.73 -9.40 -5.43
CA LEU A 61 9.71 -8.01 -5.87
C LEU A 61 10.44 -7.07 -4.89
N PRO A 62 10.19 -7.11 -3.55
CA PRO A 62 11.00 -6.37 -2.58
C PRO A 62 12.50 -6.70 -2.61
N ARG A 63 12.88 -7.94 -2.94
CA ARG A 63 14.27 -8.37 -3.01
C ARG A 63 14.97 -7.83 -4.25
N LEU A 64 14.27 -7.80 -5.39
CA LEU A 64 14.77 -7.23 -6.65
C LEU A 64 15.05 -5.72 -6.54
N PHE A 65 14.18 -4.98 -5.84
CA PHE A 65 14.39 -3.57 -5.54
C PHE A 65 15.40 -3.33 -4.39
N GLY A 66 15.90 -4.41 -3.77
CA GLY A 66 16.86 -4.34 -2.67
C GLY A 66 16.34 -3.47 -1.53
N LEU A 67 15.11 -3.73 -1.07
CA LEU A 67 14.50 -2.91 -0.03
C LEU A 67 15.22 -3.08 1.32
N CYS A 68 15.44 -1.97 2.01
CA CYS A 68 15.92 -1.91 3.39
C CYS A 68 14.88 -1.26 4.30
N TYR A 69 14.95 -1.52 5.60
CA TYR A 69 14.35 -0.68 6.64
C TYR A 69 15.48 0.02 7.39
N GLY A 70 15.51 1.36 7.35
CA GLY A 70 16.73 2.11 7.61
C GLY A 70 17.89 1.55 6.75
N PRO A 71 19.08 1.32 7.32
CA PRO A 71 20.21 0.77 6.56
C PRO A 71 20.16 -0.76 6.36
N TYR A 72 19.18 -1.45 6.95
CA TYR A 72 19.17 -2.91 7.10
C TYR A 72 18.34 -3.61 6.02
N PRO A 73 18.91 -4.58 5.27
CA PRO A 73 18.18 -5.33 4.25
C PRO A 73 16.91 -6.01 4.78
N LEU A 74 15.81 -5.89 4.02
CA LEU A 74 14.58 -6.61 4.30
C LEU A 74 14.72 -8.10 3.99
N MET A 75 14.12 -8.92 4.84
CA MET A 75 14.03 -10.37 4.68
C MET A 75 12.64 -10.85 5.07
N PHE A 76 12.14 -11.85 4.36
CA PHE A 76 10.89 -12.52 4.69
C PHE A 76 11.17 -13.91 5.28
N VAL A 77 10.55 -14.22 6.42
CA VAL A 77 10.57 -15.54 7.05
C VAL A 77 9.13 -16.04 7.15
N THR A 78 8.88 -17.29 6.74
CA THR A 78 7.50 -17.84 6.61
C THR A 78 6.63 -17.63 7.85
N ASP A 79 7.16 -17.89 9.05
CA ASP A 79 6.39 -17.81 10.29
C ASP A 79 6.42 -16.41 10.94
N LEU A 80 7.40 -15.57 10.57
CA LEU A 80 7.62 -14.25 11.18
C LEU A 80 7.23 -13.08 10.28
N GLY A 81 6.92 -13.34 9.00
CA GLY A 81 6.62 -12.32 8.01
C GLY A 81 7.84 -11.51 7.57
N TRP A 82 7.58 -10.27 7.12
CA TRP A 82 8.64 -9.33 6.74
C TRP A 82 9.33 -8.75 7.96
N GLY A 83 10.66 -8.66 7.87
CA GLY A 83 11.52 -8.03 8.85
C GLY A 83 12.83 -7.58 8.21
N TYR A 84 13.81 -7.26 9.04
CA TYR A 84 15.09 -6.74 8.60
C TYR A 84 16.24 -7.34 9.40
N ILE A 85 17.40 -7.41 8.77
CA ILE A 85 18.59 -8.08 9.31
C ILE A 85 19.56 -7.06 9.88
N VAL A 86 19.83 -7.16 11.19
CA VAL A 86 20.70 -6.24 11.92
C VAL A 86 21.96 -6.98 12.40
N PRO A 87 23.17 -6.41 12.26
CA PRO A 87 24.38 -6.99 12.81
C PRO A 87 24.31 -7.04 14.34
N LYS A 88 24.71 -8.15 14.97
CA LYS A 88 24.74 -8.28 16.44
C LYS A 88 25.75 -7.33 17.10
N LYS A 89 26.79 -6.96 16.36
CA LYS A 89 27.84 -6.04 16.77
C LYS A 89 28.51 -5.44 15.55
N ASN A 90 29.37 -4.45 15.76
CA ASN A 90 30.24 -3.95 14.71
C ASN A 90 31.40 -4.93 14.51
N PHE A 91 31.57 -5.37 13.27
CA PHE A 91 32.65 -6.25 12.83
C PHE A 91 33.63 -5.50 11.94
N VAL A 92 34.86 -6.02 11.87
CA VAL A 92 35.84 -5.60 10.86
C VAL A 92 35.54 -6.37 9.57
N SER A 93 35.27 -5.69 8.47
CA SER A 93 34.81 -6.32 7.22
C SER A 93 35.76 -7.40 6.66
N SER A 94 37.07 -7.30 6.94
CA SER A 94 38.08 -8.28 6.50
C SER A 94 38.04 -9.59 7.29
N SER A 95 37.59 -9.60 8.54
CA SER A 95 37.53 -10.79 9.38
C SER A 95 36.22 -11.58 9.22
N LEU A 96 35.23 -11.03 8.52
CA LEU A 96 33.97 -11.71 8.27
C LEU A 96 34.13 -12.84 7.23
N PRO A 97 33.53 -14.03 7.47
CA PRO A 97 33.48 -15.09 6.46
C PRO A 97 32.66 -14.64 5.25
N GLU A 98 32.89 -15.26 4.09
CA GLU A 98 32.11 -14.95 2.89
C GLU A 98 30.65 -15.37 3.03
N THR A 99 30.43 -16.59 3.50
CA THR A 99 29.11 -17.14 3.75
C THR A 99 29.07 -17.93 5.06
N GLN A 100 27.87 -18.14 5.60
CA GLN A 100 27.61 -19.07 6.69
C GLN A 100 26.36 -19.88 6.37
N LEU A 101 26.38 -21.18 6.64
CA LEU A 101 25.19 -22.02 6.53
C LEU A 101 24.25 -21.70 7.71
N ILE A 102 23.02 -21.30 7.41
CA ILE A 102 21.98 -21.03 8.38
C ILE A 102 20.76 -21.88 8.08
N LYS A 103 19.93 -22.13 9.10
CA LYS A 103 18.61 -22.73 8.92
C LYS A 103 17.55 -21.64 8.94
N ILE A 104 16.71 -21.61 7.91
CA ILE A 104 15.52 -20.77 7.84
C ILE A 104 14.34 -21.72 7.68
N ALA A 105 13.50 -21.82 8.72
CA ALA A 105 12.53 -22.91 8.85
C ALA A 105 13.24 -24.27 8.66
N ASP A 106 12.80 -25.08 7.70
CA ASP A 106 13.35 -26.41 7.42
C ASP A 106 14.44 -26.42 6.34
N GLU A 107 14.78 -25.28 5.75
CA GLU A 107 15.75 -25.17 4.67
C GLU A 107 17.11 -24.66 5.17
N SER A 108 18.20 -25.28 4.67
CA SER A 108 19.57 -24.82 4.93
C SER A 108 20.04 -23.93 3.78
N VAL A 109 20.41 -22.70 4.10
CA VAL A 109 20.76 -21.66 3.11
C VAL A 109 22.11 -21.05 3.45
N HIS A 110 22.95 -20.81 2.44
CA HIS A 110 24.21 -20.08 2.60
C HIS A 110 23.93 -18.57 2.65
N MET A 111 23.99 -17.99 3.83
CA MET A 111 23.84 -16.54 4.04
C MET A 111 25.13 -15.80 3.68
N PRO A 112 25.10 -14.80 2.78
CA PRO A 112 26.29 -14.08 2.33
C PRO A 112 26.69 -12.98 3.33
N ILE A 113 27.36 -13.39 4.42
CA ILE A 113 27.69 -12.56 5.58
C ILE A 113 28.43 -11.27 5.17
N ARG A 114 29.53 -11.41 4.41
CA ARG A 114 30.34 -10.26 3.99
C ARG A 114 29.58 -9.31 3.06
N SER A 115 28.74 -9.83 2.17
CA SER A 115 27.94 -9.05 1.22
C SER A 115 26.89 -8.21 1.95
N ILE A 116 26.13 -8.84 2.86
CA ILE A 116 25.11 -8.17 3.68
C ILE A 116 25.75 -7.09 4.54
N TYR A 117 26.86 -7.40 5.22
CA TYR A 117 27.53 -6.43 6.09
C TYR A 117 28.09 -5.23 5.31
N LYS A 118 28.72 -5.46 4.14
CA LYS A 118 29.17 -4.38 3.25
C LYS A 118 28.01 -3.48 2.81
N GLN A 119 26.87 -4.08 2.45
CA GLN A 119 25.68 -3.33 2.07
C GLN A 119 25.18 -2.46 3.22
N ILE A 120 25.11 -3.00 4.44
CA ILE A 120 24.68 -2.24 5.62
C ILE A 120 25.63 -1.06 5.87
N ILE A 121 26.95 -1.28 5.86
CA ILE A 121 27.92 -0.18 6.02
C ILE A 121 27.73 0.89 4.94
N SER A 122 27.57 0.48 3.69
CA SER A 122 27.34 1.41 2.58
C SER A 122 26.10 2.26 2.82
N ASN A 123 24.99 1.64 3.22
CA ASN A 123 23.74 2.34 3.52
C ASN A 123 23.89 3.29 4.73
N LYS A 124 24.60 2.85 5.78
CA LYS A 124 24.86 3.68 6.98
C LYS A 124 25.65 4.95 6.65
N LYS A 125 26.60 4.89 5.70
CA LYS A 125 27.35 6.08 5.25
C LYS A 125 26.46 7.12 4.56
N SER A 126 25.38 6.68 3.92
CA SER A 126 24.41 7.54 3.27
C SER A 126 23.31 8.04 4.21
N LEU A 127 23.34 7.64 5.48
CA LEU A 127 22.38 8.08 6.49
C LEU A 127 22.88 9.37 7.16
N ASN A 128 22.09 10.44 7.10
CA ASN A 128 22.46 11.75 7.68
C ASN A 128 22.16 11.85 9.19
N GLN A 129 21.80 10.75 9.87
CA GLN A 129 21.34 10.74 11.26
C GLN A 129 21.97 9.60 12.06
N LEU A 130 22.00 9.75 13.39
CA LEU A 130 22.36 8.66 14.30
C LEU A 130 21.30 7.56 14.23
N ILE A 131 21.75 6.31 14.14
CA ILE A 131 20.88 5.13 14.15
C ILE A 131 20.62 4.78 15.61
N SER A 132 19.38 4.89 16.06
CA SER A 132 18.95 4.28 17.30
C SER A 132 19.00 2.76 17.21
N GLU A 133 19.32 2.12 18.33
CA GLU A 133 19.23 0.66 18.38
C GLU A 133 17.78 0.23 18.15
N PRO A 134 17.54 -0.93 17.49
CA PRO A 134 16.19 -1.41 17.30
C PRO A 134 15.44 -1.48 18.64
N LEU A 135 14.39 -0.68 18.78
CA LEU A 135 13.60 -0.57 20.02
C LEU A 135 12.91 -1.88 20.45
N LYS A 136 12.90 -2.91 19.58
CA LYS A 136 12.23 -4.19 19.79
C LYS A 136 13.24 -5.30 19.92
N SER A 137 12.94 -6.34 20.69
CA SER A 137 13.78 -7.53 20.80
C SER A 137 13.88 -8.28 19.46
N ALA A 138 15.07 -8.81 19.18
CA ALA A 138 15.28 -9.72 18.05
C ALA A 138 14.39 -10.96 18.20
N VAL A 139 13.83 -11.43 17.09
CA VAL A 139 12.90 -12.58 17.06
C VAL A 139 13.59 -13.85 16.54
N LEU A 140 14.70 -13.70 15.82
CA LEU A 140 15.51 -14.82 15.34
C LEU A 140 16.98 -14.39 15.24
N HIS A 141 17.90 -15.33 15.41
CA HIS A 141 19.34 -15.09 15.33
C HIS A 141 19.97 -15.97 14.26
N PHE A 142 20.81 -15.38 13.41
CA PHE A 142 21.52 -16.07 12.34
C PHE A 142 23.01 -16.15 12.68
N GLY A 143 23.40 -17.29 13.22
CA GLY A 143 24.76 -17.54 13.69
C GLY A 143 25.21 -16.46 14.69
N ASP A 144 26.47 -16.03 14.55
CA ASP A 144 27.08 -15.03 15.43
C ASP A 144 27.02 -13.61 14.86
N PHE A 145 26.54 -13.45 13.62
CA PHE A 145 26.69 -12.19 12.88
C PHE A 145 25.44 -11.34 12.90
N PHE A 146 24.25 -11.94 12.74
CA PHE A 146 23.03 -11.18 12.52
C PHE A 146 21.87 -11.61 13.42
N SER A 147 20.95 -10.68 13.60
CA SER A 147 19.66 -10.86 14.27
C SER A 147 18.55 -10.33 13.36
N PHE A 148 17.39 -10.97 13.42
CA PHE A 148 16.19 -10.61 12.65
C PHE A 148 15.20 -9.90 13.56
N TYR A 149 14.68 -8.77 13.07
CA TYR A 149 13.67 -7.97 13.74
C TYR A 149 12.45 -7.88 12.84
N ARG A 150 11.25 -8.04 13.40
CA ARG A 150 9.99 -7.89 12.64
C ARG A 150 9.82 -6.45 12.20
N LEU A 151 9.36 -6.27 10.97
CA LEU A 151 9.06 -4.96 10.43
C LEU A 151 7.89 -4.34 11.23
N PRO A 152 7.97 -3.08 11.68
CA PRO A 152 6.90 -2.47 12.46
C PRO A 152 5.59 -2.42 11.67
N HIS A 153 4.53 -3.00 12.26
CA HIS A 153 3.20 -2.94 11.66
C HIS A 153 2.62 -1.53 11.77
N PRO A 154 2.02 -0.96 10.70
CA PRO A 154 1.49 0.41 10.74
C PRO A 154 0.36 0.67 11.74
N SER A 155 -0.26 -0.37 12.31
CA SER A 155 -1.24 -0.21 13.40
C SER A 155 -0.58 -0.05 14.78
N GLY A 156 0.74 -0.15 14.89
CA GLY A 156 1.48 -0.15 16.15
C GLY A 156 1.41 -1.47 16.92
N GLN A 157 0.56 -2.43 16.53
CA GLN A 157 0.41 -3.70 17.24
C GLN A 157 1.62 -4.62 17.00
N PRO A 158 2.32 -5.08 18.06
CA PRO A 158 3.61 -5.75 17.93
C PRO A 158 3.52 -7.20 17.43
N HIS A 159 2.36 -7.85 17.61
CA HIS A 159 2.15 -9.25 17.21
C HIS A 159 1.76 -9.40 15.73
N LEU A 160 1.38 -8.30 15.06
CA LEU A 160 0.96 -8.32 13.66
C LEU A 160 2.16 -8.25 12.72
N ASN A 161 2.14 -9.10 11.70
CA ASN A 161 3.14 -9.09 10.64
C ASN A 161 2.74 -8.14 9.51
N VAL A 162 3.71 -7.45 8.92
CA VAL A 162 3.49 -6.71 7.68
C VAL A 162 3.32 -7.70 6.54
N GLY A 163 2.17 -7.68 5.86
CA GLY A 163 1.91 -8.57 4.71
C GLY A 163 2.72 -8.21 3.46
N THR A 164 2.87 -6.91 3.17
CA THR A 164 3.66 -6.40 2.05
C THR A 164 4.37 -5.09 2.42
N PRO A 165 5.65 -4.91 2.08
CA PRO A 165 6.36 -3.66 2.31
C PRO A 165 5.82 -2.51 1.43
N PHE A 166 5.07 -2.83 0.37
CA PHE A 166 4.46 -1.85 -0.54
C PHE A 166 3.06 -1.39 -0.11
N SER A 167 2.71 -1.52 1.17
CA SER A 167 1.43 -1.03 1.70
C SER A 167 1.44 0.49 1.79
N LYS A 168 0.31 1.14 1.48
CA LYS A 168 0.17 2.61 1.58
C LYS A 168 0.49 3.16 2.98
N LYS A 169 0.29 2.35 4.02
CA LYS A 169 0.57 2.76 5.41
C LYS A 169 2.05 2.62 5.79
N MET A 170 2.88 1.98 4.97
CA MET A 170 4.32 1.94 5.19
C MET A 170 4.95 3.23 4.69
N LYS A 171 5.90 3.77 5.45
CA LYS A 171 6.72 4.90 5.01
C LYS A 171 7.81 4.37 4.08
N ILE A 172 7.73 4.73 2.79
CA ILE A 172 8.78 4.45 1.80
C ILE A 172 9.39 5.79 1.39
N ASN A 173 10.70 5.94 1.52
CA ASN A 173 11.44 7.11 1.08
C ASN A 173 12.36 6.69 -0.10
N PHE A 174 12.47 7.55 -1.10
CA PHE A 174 13.21 7.31 -2.34
C PHE A 174 14.47 8.17 -2.46
N GLU A 175 14.67 9.14 -1.57
CA GLU A 175 15.74 10.13 -1.67
C GLU A 175 16.87 9.81 -0.71
N ASN A 176 16.57 9.77 0.58
CA ASN A 176 17.56 9.62 1.64
C ASN A 176 17.16 8.50 2.58
N PHE A 177 18.17 7.79 3.11
CA PHE A 177 17.94 6.87 4.21
C PHE A 177 17.42 7.64 5.43
N GLU A 178 16.40 7.07 6.05
CA GLU A 178 15.80 7.47 7.31
C GLU A 178 15.59 6.21 8.13
N GLU A 179 15.77 6.31 9.44
CA GLU A 179 15.72 5.18 10.36
C GLU A 179 14.38 4.42 10.30
N ASP A 180 13.25 5.15 10.31
CA ASP A 180 11.91 4.57 10.36
C ASP A 180 11.19 4.50 9.00
N ALA A 181 11.96 4.34 7.92
CA ALA A 181 11.41 4.21 6.58
C ALA A 181 12.02 3.04 5.81
N ILE A 182 11.27 2.57 4.82
CA ILE A 182 11.75 1.62 3.82
C ILE A 182 12.44 2.37 2.69
N HIS A 183 13.57 1.84 2.22
CA HIS A 183 14.37 2.44 1.15
C HIS A 183 14.70 1.41 0.08
N PRO A 184 14.48 1.69 -1.22
CA PRO A 184 15.03 0.89 -2.29
C PRO A 184 16.50 1.20 -2.53
N THR A 185 17.34 0.17 -2.62
CA THR A 185 18.76 0.33 -3.02
C THR A 185 18.98 0.17 -4.51
N ARG A 186 17.97 -0.30 -5.25
CA ARG A 186 18.06 -0.65 -6.68
C ARG A 186 16.84 -0.12 -7.42
N PHE A 187 17.06 0.32 -8.65
CA PHE A 187 15.98 0.67 -9.60
C PHE A 187 14.94 1.63 -8.98
N VAL A 188 15.42 2.64 -8.25
CA VAL A 188 14.59 3.56 -7.44
C VAL A 188 13.48 4.21 -8.26
N ASP A 189 13.81 4.75 -9.43
CA ASP A 189 12.84 5.39 -10.33
C ASP A 189 11.78 4.42 -10.85
N ILE A 190 12.17 3.16 -11.10
CA ILE A 190 11.23 2.12 -11.53
C ILE A 190 10.28 1.77 -10.40
N LEU A 191 10.76 1.63 -9.16
CA LEU A 191 9.89 1.37 -8.02
C LEU A 191 8.92 2.53 -7.78
N LYS A 192 9.40 3.78 -7.87
CA LYS A 192 8.56 4.97 -7.71
C LYS A 192 7.42 4.97 -8.73
N ARG A 193 7.74 4.82 -10.01
CA ARG A 193 6.74 4.70 -11.09
C ARG A 193 5.79 3.54 -10.87
N PHE A 194 6.29 2.37 -10.45
CA PHE A 194 5.45 1.20 -10.15
C PHE A 194 4.43 1.50 -9.04
N LEU A 195 4.86 2.14 -7.95
CA LEU A 195 3.97 2.48 -6.83
C LEU A 195 2.97 3.58 -7.20
N ASP A 196 3.39 4.56 -8.00
CA ASP A 196 2.50 5.59 -8.54
C ASP A 196 1.43 4.96 -9.45
N SER A 197 1.83 4.17 -10.46
CA SER A 197 0.89 3.47 -11.34
C SER A 197 -0.07 2.57 -10.57
N ARG A 198 0.41 1.89 -9.52
CA ARG A 198 -0.44 1.07 -8.63
C ARG A 198 -1.44 1.94 -7.88
N SER A 199 -1.04 3.10 -7.38
CA SER A 199 -1.93 4.04 -6.68
C SER A 199 -3.05 4.53 -7.59
N VAL A 200 -2.69 4.93 -8.81
CA VAL A 200 -3.60 5.43 -9.86
C VAL A 200 -4.65 4.38 -10.28
N THR A 201 -4.23 3.12 -10.42
CA THR A 201 -5.07 2.04 -10.96
C THR A 201 -5.87 1.28 -9.91
N ARG A 202 -5.46 1.31 -8.63
CA ARG A 202 -6.10 0.53 -7.56
C ARG A 202 -7.59 0.82 -7.41
N PHE A 203 -7.98 2.08 -7.56
CA PHE A 203 -9.38 2.46 -7.53
C PHE A 203 -10.15 1.76 -8.64
N TRP A 204 -9.70 1.94 -9.90
CA TRP A 204 -10.34 1.31 -11.05
C TRP A 204 -10.40 -0.21 -10.95
N GLY A 205 -9.36 -0.88 -10.45
CA GLY A 205 -9.35 -2.33 -10.27
C GLY A 205 -10.55 -2.84 -9.44
N ASN A 206 -10.97 -2.10 -8.42
CA ASN A 206 -12.11 -2.46 -7.57
C ASN A 206 -13.47 -2.12 -8.21
N TYR A 207 -13.52 -1.10 -9.07
CA TYR A 207 -14.74 -0.57 -9.68
C TYR A 207 -15.04 -1.14 -11.07
N ARG A 208 -14.01 -1.60 -11.80
CA ARG A 208 -14.11 -2.08 -13.19
C ARG A 208 -15.12 -3.21 -13.35
N ALA A 209 -15.13 -4.20 -12.46
CA ALA A 209 -16.10 -5.28 -12.51
C ALA A 209 -17.53 -4.75 -12.32
N ARG A 210 -17.73 -3.87 -11.34
CA ARG A 210 -19.02 -3.24 -11.03
C ARG A 210 -19.53 -2.36 -12.18
N TYR A 211 -18.61 -1.69 -12.87
CA TYR A 211 -18.89 -0.92 -14.08
C TYR A 211 -19.35 -1.84 -15.23
N LYS A 212 -18.67 -2.97 -15.44
CA LYS A 212 -19.05 -3.95 -16.47
C LYS A 212 -20.38 -4.67 -16.19
N GLU A 213 -20.80 -4.73 -14.92
CA GLU A 213 -22.11 -5.25 -14.52
C GLU A 213 -23.26 -4.27 -14.84
N GLN A 214 -22.99 -3.03 -15.27
CA GLN A 214 -24.06 -2.10 -15.63
C GLN A 214 -24.73 -2.54 -16.92
N LEU A 215 -26.06 -2.47 -16.94
CA LEU A 215 -26.89 -2.80 -18.08
C LEU A 215 -27.36 -1.51 -18.75
N PRO A 216 -26.74 -1.09 -19.87
CA PRO A 216 -27.26 -0.01 -20.69
C PRO A 216 -28.47 -0.51 -21.49
N VAL A 217 -29.50 0.33 -21.57
CA VAL A 217 -30.65 0.16 -22.45
C VAL A 217 -30.58 1.25 -23.50
N TRP A 218 -30.51 0.87 -24.77
CA TRP A 218 -30.47 1.79 -25.89
C TRP A 218 -31.88 2.02 -26.44
N PHE A 219 -32.20 3.27 -26.75
CA PHE A 219 -33.49 3.68 -27.32
C PHE A 219 -33.47 3.73 -28.84
N ASP A 220 -32.27 3.68 -29.44
CA ASP A 220 -32.05 3.64 -30.88
C ASP A 220 -31.15 2.46 -31.27
N GLU A 221 -31.15 2.10 -32.55
CA GLU A 221 -30.31 1.03 -33.10
C GLU A 221 -28.83 1.42 -33.18
N ASN A 222 -28.54 2.72 -33.25
CA ASN A 222 -27.19 3.26 -33.40
C ASN A 222 -26.41 3.34 -32.07
N SER A 223 -27.07 3.05 -30.93
CA SER A 223 -26.51 3.19 -29.59
C SER A 223 -26.02 4.61 -29.27
N GLU A 224 -26.74 5.62 -29.75
CA GLU A 224 -26.44 7.04 -29.50
C GLU A 224 -27.21 7.56 -28.29
N ASN A 225 -28.47 7.15 -28.12
CA ASN A 225 -29.31 7.53 -27.00
C ASN A 225 -29.67 6.29 -26.19
N GLY A 226 -29.28 6.29 -24.91
CA GLY A 226 -29.60 5.22 -24.00
C GLY A 226 -29.60 5.69 -22.56
N ALA A 227 -29.98 4.77 -21.67
CA ALA A 227 -29.98 4.98 -20.23
C ALA A 227 -29.36 3.79 -19.52
N ILE A 228 -28.74 4.05 -18.37
CA ILE A 228 -28.31 3.01 -17.44
C ILE A 228 -29.41 2.86 -16.40
N VAL A 229 -29.90 1.64 -16.20
CA VAL A 229 -30.90 1.35 -15.16
C VAL A 229 -30.23 0.62 -13.99
N PRO A 230 -29.78 1.35 -12.95
CA PRO A 230 -29.12 0.71 -11.82
C PRO A 230 -30.11 -0.03 -10.94
N SER A 231 -29.77 -1.26 -10.53
CA SER A 231 -30.58 -2.07 -9.61
C SER A 231 -30.40 -1.60 -8.17
N VAL A 232 -30.97 -0.45 -7.85
CA VAL A 232 -30.91 0.14 -6.50
C VAL A 232 -31.84 -0.64 -5.57
N ILE A 233 -31.31 -1.10 -4.44
CA ILE A 233 -32.11 -1.71 -3.36
C ILE A 233 -32.49 -0.60 -2.37
N PRO A 234 -33.77 -0.16 -2.27
CA PRO A 234 -34.13 1.03 -1.49
C PRO A 234 -33.83 0.94 0.01
N ALA A 235 -33.99 -0.24 0.62
CA ALA A 235 -33.73 -0.49 2.04
C ALA A 235 -32.72 -1.63 2.22
N GLY A 236 -31.57 -1.52 1.55
CA GLY A 236 -30.56 -2.58 1.53
C GLY A 236 -29.69 -2.69 2.80
N THR A 237 -29.84 -1.77 3.76
CA THR A 237 -29.11 -1.78 5.04
C THR A 237 -30.07 -1.72 6.22
N VAL A 238 -29.58 -2.04 7.42
CA VAL A 238 -30.36 -1.95 8.68
C VAL A 238 -30.90 -0.52 8.91
N THR A 239 -30.16 0.51 8.52
CA THR A 239 -30.58 1.92 8.59
C THR A 239 -31.55 2.32 7.48
N ARG A 240 -31.99 1.37 6.65
CA ARG A 240 -32.84 1.56 5.46
C ARG A 240 -32.22 2.45 4.39
N ARG A 241 -30.90 2.67 4.40
CA ARG A 241 -30.21 3.34 3.29
C ARG A 241 -30.26 2.47 2.04
N ALA A 242 -30.42 3.13 0.90
CA ALA A 242 -30.35 2.50 -0.39
C ALA A 242 -28.95 1.96 -0.66
N VAL A 243 -28.86 0.84 -1.38
CA VAL A 243 -27.60 0.19 -1.73
C VAL A 243 -27.52 -0.04 -3.23
N HIS A 244 -26.36 0.31 -3.79
CA HIS A 244 -25.97 -0.05 -5.15
C HIS A 244 -24.44 -0.19 -5.19
N LYS A 245 -23.93 -1.25 -5.82
CA LYS A 245 -22.50 -1.58 -5.79
C LYS A 245 -21.61 -0.53 -6.47
N LEU A 246 -22.14 0.21 -7.43
CA LEU A 246 -21.43 1.23 -8.20
C LEU A 246 -21.85 2.63 -7.78
N TRP A 247 -22.94 3.15 -8.35
CA TRP A 247 -23.39 4.55 -8.24
C TRP A 247 -23.52 5.13 -6.81
N LEU A 248 -24.06 4.37 -5.86
CA LEU A 248 -24.20 4.84 -4.46
C LEU A 248 -22.91 4.71 -3.63
N THR A 249 -21.88 4.07 -4.18
CA THR A 249 -20.54 3.99 -3.55
C THR A 249 -19.49 4.83 -4.29
N SER A 250 -19.83 5.35 -5.48
CA SER A 250 -18.94 6.15 -6.30
C SER A 250 -18.44 7.36 -5.52
N ALA A 251 -17.12 7.45 -5.39
CA ALA A 251 -16.47 8.59 -4.78
C ALA A 251 -16.57 9.84 -5.67
N ASN A 252 -16.21 10.99 -5.12
CA ASN A 252 -15.97 12.18 -5.92
C ASN A 252 -14.66 12.02 -6.71
N ALA A 253 -14.58 12.73 -7.83
CA ALA A 253 -13.41 12.74 -8.69
C ALA A 253 -12.16 13.13 -7.89
N LYS A 254 -11.08 12.38 -8.12
CA LYS A 254 -9.78 12.61 -7.53
C LYS A 254 -8.76 12.70 -8.65
N GLU A 255 -7.96 13.75 -8.62
CA GLU A 255 -6.92 13.98 -9.61
C GLU A 255 -5.97 12.78 -9.68
N GLY A 256 -5.64 12.38 -10.91
CA GLY A 256 -4.75 11.27 -11.19
C GLY A 256 -5.28 9.88 -10.83
N ILE A 257 -6.54 9.70 -10.40
CA ILE A 257 -7.10 8.38 -10.08
C ILE A 257 -8.09 7.94 -11.16
N ILE A 258 -7.75 6.88 -11.88
CA ILE A 258 -8.58 6.35 -12.97
C ILE A 258 -9.93 5.88 -12.42
N GLY A 259 -11.01 6.32 -13.09
CA GLY A 259 -12.39 5.94 -12.79
C GLY A 259 -13.00 6.63 -11.57
N SER A 260 -12.26 7.51 -10.89
CA SER A 260 -12.79 8.29 -9.76
C SER A 260 -13.84 9.31 -10.20
N ASP A 261 -13.82 9.70 -11.46
CA ASP A 261 -14.71 10.65 -12.12
C ASP A 261 -15.91 9.99 -12.80
N LEU A 262 -16.19 8.70 -12.56
CA LEU A 262 -17.27 7.96 -13.23
C LEU A 262 -18.63 8.70 -13.28
N LYS A 263 -18.95 9.50 -12.26
CA LYS A 263 -20.19 10.29 -12.20
C LYS A 263 -20.27 11.36 -13.29
N SER A 264 -19.15 11.94 -13.73
CA SER A 264 -19.12 12.97 -14.76
C SER A 264 -19.47 12.43 -16.15
N MET A 265 -19.36 11.13 -16.36
CA MET A 265 -19.75 10.46 -17.60
C MET A 265 -21.27 10.27 -17.73
N ILE A 266 -22.04 10.51 -16.66
CA ILE A 266 -23.50 10.51 -16.74
C ILE A 266 -23.95 11.81 -17.40
N GLN A 267 -24.59 11.66 -18.56
CA GLN A 267 -25.14 12.75 -19.35
C GLN A 267 -26.67 12.70 -19.29
N CYS A 268 -27.30 13.85 -19.53
CA CYS A 268 -28.73 13.94 -19.80
C CYS A 268 -28.99 13.89 -21.30
N SER A 269 -30.22 13.50 -21.67
CA SER A 269 -30.70 13.57 -23.05
C SER A 269 -30.68 15.01 -23.57
N ASN A 270 -30.56 15.17 -24.89
CA ASN A 270 -30.55 16.48 -25.53
C ASN A 270 -31.78 17.31 -25.13
N GLY A 271 -31.57 18.57 -24.76
CA GLY A 271 -32.62 19.48 -24.27
C GLY A 271 -32.98 19.34 -22.79
N TYR A 272 -32.38 18.40 -22.05
CA TYR A 272 -32.58 18.22 -20.61
C TYR A 272 -31.32 18.57 -19.82
N SER A 273 -31.49 18.84 -18.52
CA SER A 273 -30.41 19.09 -17.57
C SER A 273 -30.62 18.28 -16.30
N LEU A 274 -29.53 17.76 -15.72
CA LEU A 274 -29.55 17.16 -14.39
C LEU A 274 -29.43 18.25 -13.33
N VAL A 275 -30.46 18.39 -12.49
CA VAL A 275 -30.46 19.32 -11.35
C VAL A 275 -30.39 18.49 -10.07
N GLY A 276 -29.40 18.78 -9.23
CA GLY A 276 -29.21 18.12 -7.94
C GLY A 276 -28.53 19.04 -6.95
N ALA A 277 -28.74 18.77 -5.66
CA ALA A 277 -28.08 19.44 -4.56
C ALA A 277 -27.64 18.38 -3.53
N ASP A 278 -26.48 18.61 -2.91
CA ASP A 278 -26.02 17.84 -1.75
C ASP A 278 -26.24 18.70 -0.50
N VAL A 279 -26.74 18.08 0.57
CA VAL A 279 -27.00 18.79 1.83
C VAL A 279 -25.79 18.60 2.73
N ASP A 280 -25.03 19.68 2.90
CA ASP A 280 -23.83 19.67 3.73
C ASP A 280 -24.13 19.23 5.16
N SER A 281 -23.37 18.24 5.63
CA SER A 281 -23.36 17.81 7.02
C SER A 281 -24.73 17.40 7.58
N GLN A 282 -25.64 16.86 6.74
CA GLN A 282 -27.00 16.47 7.15
C GLN A 282 -27.07 15.65 8.46
N GLU A 283 -26.11 14.74 8.66
CA GLU A 283 -26.06 13.89 9.85
C GLU A 283 -25.65 14.68 11.10
N GLN A 284 -24.75 15.66 10.94
CA GLN A 284 -24.35 16.55 12.03
C GLN A 284 -25.50 17.49 12.41
N TRP A 285 -26.28 17.98 11.43
CA TRP A 285 -27.47 18.78 11.70
C TRP A 285 -28.49 18.03 12.55
N ILE A 286 -28.77 16.77 12.22
CA ILE A 286 -29.68 15.94 13.03
C ILE A 286 -29.13 15.75 14.45
N ALA A 287 -27.83 15.47 14.59
CA ALA A 287 -27.19 15.32 15.90
C ALA A 287 -27.22 16.62 16.73
N ALA A 288 -26.97 17.76 16.09
CA ALA A 288 -27.02 19.08 16.71
C ALA A 288 -28.44 19.41 17.21
N LEU A 289 -29.45 19.21 16.37
CA LEU A 289 -30.85 19.40 16.74
C LEU A 289 -31.26 18.50 17.91
N PHE A 290 -30.83 17.24 17.91
CA PHE A 290 -31.10 16.32 19.00
C PHE A 290 -30.45 16.80 20.30
N GLY A 291 -29.17 17.20 20.26
CA GLY A 291 -28.46 17.75 21.40
C GLY A 291 -29.10 19.02 21.98
N ASP A 292 -29.45 19.96 21.12
CA ASP A 292 -30.10 21.21 21.52
C ASP A 292 -31.52 21.00 22.09
N SER A 293 -32.24 19.98 21.62
CA SER A 293 -33.58 19.65 22.14
C SER A 293 -33.55 19.17 23.59
N LEU A 294 -32.43 18.58 24.01
CA LEU A 294 -32.19 18.11 25.38
C LEU A 294 -31.56 19.19 26.27
N HIS A 295 -31.03 20.26 25.68
CA HIS A 295 -30.46 21.37 26.42
C HIS A 295 -31.57 22.17 27.13
N PRO A 296 -31.37 22.66 28.37
CA PRO A 296 -32.40 23.38 29.12
C PRO A 296 -33.00 24.59 28.40
N SER A 297 -32.20 25.27 27.57
CA SER A 297 -32.66 26.42 26.80
C SER A 297 -33.56 26.05 25.60
N LYS A 298 -33.52 24.80 25.11
CA LYS A 298 -34.25 24.30 23.94
C LYS A 298 -34.12 25.21 22.70
N ARG A 299 -32.94 25.83 22.52
CA ARG A 299 -32.64 26.75 21.40
C ARG A 299 -31.57 26.16 20.52
N ALA A 300 -31.71 26.36 19.21
CA ALA A 300 -30.67 26.02 18.25
C ALA A 300 -29.37 26.76 18.59
N GLY A 301 -28.23 26.08 18.52
CA GLY A 301 -26.92 26.62 18.88
C GLY A 301 -26.63 26.65 20.38
N SER A 302 -27.45 25.99 21.20
CA SER A 302 -27.25 25.98 22.65
C SER A 302 -26.12 25.08 23.11
N THR A 303 -25.86 24.00 22.38
CA THR A 303 -24.69 23.14 22.58
C THR A 303 -23.48 23.68 21.83
N ALA A 304 -22.27 23.48 22.36
CA ALA A 304 -21.03 23.87 21.67
C ALA A 304 -20.92 23.23 20.28
N PHE A 305 -21.39 21.98 20.13
CA PHE A 305 -21.46 21.28 18.86
C PHE A 305 -22.37 22.01 17.86
N SER A 306 -23.61 22.34 18.26
CA SER A 306 -24.53 23.06 17.37
C SER A 306 -24.08 24.48 17.09
N ALA A 307 -23.47 25.17 18.05
CA ALA A 307 -22.94 26.52 17.85
C ALA A 307 -21.85 26.53 16.78
N MET A 308 -20.92 25.56 16.82
CA MET A 308 -19.87 25.40 15.80
C MET A 308 -20.45 24.99 14.44
N LEU A 309 -21.55 24.25 14.39
CA LEU A 309 -22.20 23.88 13.13
C LEU A 309 -22.94 25.08 12.50
N LEU A 310 -23.59 25.93 13.31
CA LEU A 310 -24.39 27.06 12.85
C LEU A 310 -23.56 28.30 12.51
N ALA A 311 -22.60 28.64 13.37
CA ALA A 311 -21.81 29.87 13.26
C ALA A 311 -20.36 29.63 12.81
N GLY A 312 -19.91 28.37 12.77
CA GLY A 312 -18.54 28.03 12.39
C GLY A 312 -18.30 28.22 10.90
N ASN A 313 -17.14 28.77 10.58
CA ASN A 313 -16.69 29.02 9.22
C ASN A 313 -15.40 28.25 8.95
N LYS A 314 -15.36 27.52 7.82
CA LYS A 314 -14.19 26.78 7.38
C LYS A 314 -12.99 27.69 7.07
N ALA A 315 -13.23 28.89 6.53
CA ALA A 315 -12.17 29.85 6.20
C ALA A 315 -11.48 30.38 7.48
N GLU A 316 -12.25 30.60 8.53
CA GLU A 316 -11.76 31.09 9.83
C GLU A 316 -11.29 29.96 10.75
N LYS A 317 -11.40 28.69 10.31
CA LYS A 317 -11.09 27.50 11.09
C LYS A 317 -11.90 27.40 12.40
N THR A 318 -13.10 27.96 12.41
CA THR A 318 -14.05 27.93 13.53
C THR A 318 -15.10 26.82 13.37
N ASP A 319 -15.12 26.11 12.23
CA ASP A 319 -15.93 24.92 12.05
C ASP A 319 -15.45 23.75 12.93
N LEU A 320 -16.39 22.86 13.28
CA LEU A 320 -16.17 21.72 14.17
C LEU A 320 -14.89 20.94 13.85
N HIS A 321 -14.68 20.56 12.58
CA HIS A 321 -13.52 19.74 12.20
C HIS A 321 -12.20 20.49 12.35
N SER A 322 -12.17 21.79 12.06
CA SER A 322 -10.96 22.60 12.21
C SER A 322 -10.59 22.82 13.67
N VAL A 323 -11.59 23.05 14.53
CA VAL A 323 -11.39 23.17 15.97
C VAL A 323 -10.84 21.87 16.56
N VAL A 324 -11.45 20.73 16.25
CA VAL A 324 -10.97 19.41 16.70
C VAL A 324 -9.56 19.13 16.20
N ALA A 325 -9.30 19.38 14.91
CA ALA A 325 -7.99 19.19 14.30
C ALA A 325 -6.90 20.01 14.99
N LYS A 326 -7.17 21.28 15.28
CA LYS A 326 -6.24 22.17 15.99
C LYS A 326 -5.97 21.70 17.41
N THR A 327 -7.01 21.32 18.16
CA THR A 327 -6.87 20.89 19.55
C THR A 327 -6.08 19.58 19.67
N VAL A 328 -6.25 18.66 18.71
CA VAL A 328 -5.56 17.36 18.72
C VAL A 328 -4.19 17.43 18.00
N GLY A 329 -3.95 18.45 17.18
CA GLY A 329 -2.71 18.56 16.39
C GLY A 329 -2.68 17.68 15.15
N ILE A 330 -3.85 17.39 14.55
CA ILE A 330 -4.00 16.57 13.33
C ILE A 330 -4.52 17.40 12.16
N SER A 331 -4.55 16.84 10.95
CA SER A 331 -5.18 17.52 9.81
C SER A 331 -6.70 17.49 9.92
N ARG A 332 -7.37 18.50 9.33
CA ARG A 332 -8.83 18.60 9.29
C ARG A 332 -9.49 17.36 8.67
N ASP A 333 -8.89 16.81 7.61
CA ASP A 333 -9.40 15.60 6.96
C ASP A 333 -9.29 14.35 7.82
N HIS A 334 -8.35 14.31 8.77
CA HIS A 334 -8.30 13.25 9.78
C HIS A 334 -9.29 13.48 10.93
N ALA A 335 -9.65 14.74 11.19
CA ALA A 335 -10.62 15.11 12.22
C ALA A 335 -12.09 14.98 11.75
N LYS A 336 -12.32 14.87 10.45
CA LYS A 336 -13.61 14.54 9.84
C LYS A 336 -13.80 13.04 9.80
#